data_AF-A0A1M2VDR5-F1
#
_entry.id   AF-A0A1M2VDR5-F1
#
_cell.length_a   1.000
_cell.length_b   1.000
_cell.length_c   1.000
_cell.angle_alpha   90.00
_cell.angle_beta   90.00
_cell.angle_gamma   90.00
#
_symmetry.space_group_name_H-M   'P 1'
#
loop_
_entity.id
_entity.type
_entity.pdbx_description
1 polymer ?
#
loop_
_entity_poly.entity_id
_entity_poly.type
_entity_poly.pdbx_seq_one_letter_code
_entity_poly.pdbx_strand_id
1 'polypeptide(L)'
;MWERVTGEFNKWAIENGRPSQSNKPLKTKFEALMRTPKPTGSATVPSAVQRAFEIEDLINEKVHLRTLDDGNIADGEEVPGAGDSDVEVLDGPPTKKKAPPASGGSVLRGIREQVPSTGAPNAAARGATRRAQASDFMSAVSASLNPALREARDDTRFARRLAQDDLHHLTQENRDLRTRNESLSDRLHQQSLQLQQQLTEASRLQSRLDMVEMMQSFMGSGRSHRSRQRDDWLEGDTPASFSASPRFPRSDRRPASFVPTVLPRLAIPTLTVLPRPTVLASTLPPRLFVH
;
A
#
# COMPACT_ATOMS: atom_id res chain seq x y z
N MET A 1 19.41 -31.19 -15.00
CA MET A 1 19.33 -29.78 -14.54
C MET A 1 19.74 -29.61 -13.07
N TRP A 2 19.14 -30.35 -12.12
CA TRP A 2 19.47 -30.26 -10.68
C TRP A 2 20.92 -30.58 -10.29
N GLU A 3 21.61 -31.41 -11.08
CA GLU A 3 23.03 -31.73 -10.86
C GLU A 3 23.94 -30.51 -11.02
N ARG A 4 23.65 -29.64 -12.00
CA ARG A 4 24.40 -28.39 -12.21
C ARG A 4 24.20 -27.43 -11.03
N VAL A 5 22.94 -27.23 -10.63
CA VAL A 5 22.57 -26.39 -9.46
C VAL A 5 23.24 -26.88 -8.18
N THR A 6 23.29 -28.20 -7.98
CA THR A 6 23.93 -28.76 -6.79
C THR A 6 25.45 -28.66 -6.85
N GLY A 7 26.05 -28.77 -8.04
CA GLY A 7 27.47 -28.50 -8.26
C GLY A 7 27.85 -27.06 -7.90
N GLU A 8 27.09 -26.08 -8.40
CA GLU A 8 27.31 -24.65 -8.10
C GLU A 8 27.09 -24.33 -6.62
N PHE A 9 26.00 -24.86 -6.02
CA PHE A 9 25.72 -24.66 -4.59
C PHE A 9 26.80 -25.26 -3.70
N ASN A 10 27.29 -26.47 -4.01
CA ASN A 10 28.34 -27.11 -3.22
C ASN A 10 29.68 -26.41 -3.37
N LYS A 11 30.00 -25.87 -4.55
CA LYS A 11 31.18 -25.01 -4.74
C LYS A 11 31.11 -23.79 -3.81
N TRP A 12 29.99 -23.07 -3.83
CA TRP A 12 29.76 -21.93 -2.93
C TRP A 12 29.78 -22.34 -1.45
N ALA A 13 29.20 -23.49 -1.09
CA ALA A 13 29.16 -23.97 0.29
C ALA A 13 30.56 -24.24 0.83
N ILE A 14 31.44 -24.87 0.04
CA ILE A 14 32.83 -25.14 0.41
C ILE A 14 33.61 -23.83 0.59
N GLU A 15 33.46 -22.87 -0.32
CA GLU A 15 34.06 -21.53 -0.21
C GLU A 15 33.63 -20.78 1.07
N ASN A 16 32.45 -21.10 1.61
CA ASN A 16 31.89 -20.48 2.82
C ASN A 16 31.99 -21.38 4.07
N GLY A 17 32.79 -22.46 4.05
CA GLY A 17 32.98 -23.34 5.20
C GLY A 17 31.72 -24.13 5.61
N ARG A 18 30.80 -24.38 4.67
CA ARG A 18 29.58 -25.16 4.86
C ARG A 18 29.74 -26.57 4.27
N PRO A 19 29.11 -27.60 4.88
CA PRO A 19 29.16 -28.95 4.35
C PRO A 19 28.41 -29.05 3.02
N SER A 20 28.89 -29.93 2.14
CA SER A 20 28.22 -30.23 0.87
C SER A 20 26.85 -30.87 1.11
N GLN A 21 25.88 -30.54 0.26
CA GLN A 21 24.52 -31.08 0.32
C GLN A 21 24.23 -31.96 -0.90
N SER A 22 23.38 -32.97 -0.68
CA SER A 22 22.89 -33.85 -1.75
C SER A 22 21.73 -33.20 -2.52
N ASN A 23 21.45 -33.67 -3.73
CA ASN A 23 20.39 -33.11 -4.60
C ASN A 23 19.00 -33.11 -3.94
N LYS A 24 18.70 -34.12 -3.11
CA LYS A 24 17.37 -34.33 -2.51
C LYS A 24 16.94 -33.16 -1.59
N PRO A 25 17.71 -32.77 -0.54
CA PRO A 25 17.33 -31.67 0.34
C PRO A 25 17.24 -30.32 -0.38
N LEU A 26 18.11 -30.06 -1.35
CA LEU A 26 18.06 -28.85 -2.18
C LEU A 26 16.75 -28.76 -2.97
N LYS A 27 16.39 -29.85 -3.66
CA LYS A 27 15.13 -29.94 -4.40
C LYS A 27 13.93 -29.81 -3.48
N THR A 28 13.90 -30.51 -2.34
CA THR A 28 12.80 -30.43 -1.38
C THR A 28 12.63 -29.03 -0.81
N LYS A 29 13.73 -28.33 -0.49
CA LYS A 29 13.67 -26.96 0.03
C LYS A 29 13.21 -25.96 -1.03
N PHE A 30 13.66 -26.13 -2.27
CA PHE A 30 13.20 -25.31 -3.39
C PHE A 30 11.71 -25.54 -3.68
N GLU A 31 11.27 -26.79 -3.75
CA GLU A 31 9.85 -27.11 -3.90
C GLU A 31 9.02 -26.59 -2.73
N ALA A 32 9.54 -26.67 -1.50
CA ALA A 32 8.91 -26.08 -0.33
C ALA A 32 8.80 -24.56 -0.45
N LEU A 33 9.84 -23.87 -0.92
CA LEU A 33 9.83 -22.42 -1.17
C LEU A 33 8.86 -22.02 -2.29
N MET A 34 8.78 -22.82 -3.36
CA MET A 34 7.85 -22.59 -4.47
C MET A 34 6.40 -22.89 -4.07
N ARG A 35 6.19 -23.86 -3.19
CA ARG A 35 4.85 -24.26 -2.70
C ARG A 35 4.40 -23.47 -1.49
N THR A 36 5.30 -22.90 -0.69
CA THR A 36 4.90 -21.91 0.31
C THR A 36 4.31 -20.77 -0.48
N PRO A 37 2.98 -20.53 -0.40
CA PRO A 37 2.45 -19.30 -0.97
C PRO A 37 3.29 -18.18 -0.38
N LYS A 38 3.78 -17.26 -1.22
CA LYS A 38 4.43 -16.01 -0.76
C LYS A 38 3.63 -15.60 0.47
N PRO A 39 4.24 -15.31 1.63
CA PRO A 39 3.49 -15.06 2.84
C PRO A 39 2.50 -13.94 2.54
N THR A 40 1.29 -14.34 2.18
CA THR A 40 0.07 -13.56 2.16
C THR A 40 -0.33 -13.53 3.62
N GLY A 41 0.60 -13.09 4.48
CA GLY A 41 0.18 -12.18 5.52
C GLY A 41 -0.64 -11.15 4.76
N SER A 42 -1.86 -10.95 5.20
CA SER A 42 -2.79 -9.96 4.67
C SER A 42 -2.11 -8.60 4.73
N ALA A 43 -1.21 -8.34 3.78
CA ALA A 43 -0.56 -7.08 3.58
C ALA A 43 -1.71 -6.23 3.08
N THR A 44 -2.29 -5.49 4.02
CA THR A 44 -3.36 -4.56 3.72
C THR A 44 -2.72 -3.59 2.75
N VAL A 45 -3.10 -3.69 1.47
CA VAL A 45 -2.54 -2.85 0.42
C VAL A 45 -2.81 -1.41 0.87
N PRO A 46 -1.78 -0.58 1.08
CA PRO A 46 -1.99 0.79 1.51
C PRO A 46 -2.98 1.46 0.54
N SER A 47 -3.95 2.21 1.05
CA SER A 47 -5.03 2.77 0.22
C SER A 47 -4.52 3.63 -0.93
N ALA A 48 -3.34 4.25 -0.77
CA ALA A 48 -2.66 4.98 -1.85
C ALA A 48 -2.25 4.07 -3.02
N VAL A 49 -1.77 2.86 -2.73
CA VAL A 49 -1.40 1.85 -3.73
C VAL A 49 -2.64 1.25 -4.39
N GLN A 50 -3.71 1.01 -3.61
CA GLN A 50 -4.99 0.57 -4.17
C GLN A 50 -5.58 1.61 -5.13
N ARG A 51 -5.56 2.89 -4.74
CA ARG A 51 -6.02 4.00 -5.58
C ARG A 51 -5.15 4.17 -6.84
N ALA A 52 -3.86 3.87 -6.75
CA ALA A 52 -2.97 3.87 -7.91
C ALA A 52 -3.34 2.76 -8.90
N PHE A 53 -3.66 1.55 -8.43
CA PHE A 53 -4.16 0.47 -9.30
C PHE A 53 -5.50 0.81 -9.93
N GLU A 54 -6.44 1.40 -9.19
CA GLU A 54 -7.72 1.85 -9.75
C GLU A 54 -7.52 2.92 -10.86
N ILE A 55 -6.55 3.84 -10.67
CA ILE A 55 -6.21 4.82 -11.71
C ILE A 55 -5.56 4.14 -12.92
N GLU A 56 -4.68 3.18 -12.72
CA GLU A 56 -4.06 2.39 -13.79
C GLU A 56 -5.11 1.62 -14.59
N ASP A 57 -6.07 0.97 -13.93
CA ASP A 57 -7.20 0.29 -14.57
C ASP A 57 -8.04 1.25 -15.40
N LEU A 58 -8.37 2.44 -14.86
CA LEU A 58 -9.12 3.48 -15.58
C LEU A 58 -8.33 4.07 -16.75
N ILE A 59 -7.00 4.17 -16.64
CA ILE A 59 -6.15 4.58 -17.75
C ILE A 59 -6.14 3.50 -18.82
N ASN A 60 -5.97 2.23 -18.46
CA ASN A 60 -5.98 1.11 -19.41
C ASN A 60 -7.33 0.98 -20.13
N GLU A 61 -8.44 1.14 -19.39
CA GLU A 61 -9.81 1.16 -19.92
C GLU A 61 -10.01 2.35 -20.87
N LYS A 62 -9.58 3.57 -20.49
CA LYS A 62 -9.77 4.77 -21.33
C LYS A 62 -8.86 4.81 -22.54
N VAL A 63 -7.60 4.43 -22.39
CA VAL A 63 -6.61 4.49 -23.47
C VAL A 63 -6.85 3.36 -24.49
N HIS A 64 -7.78 2.43 -24.23
CA HIS A 64 -7.99 1.25 -25.08
C HIS A 64 -6.64 0.60 -25.44
N LEU A 65 -5.72 0.57 -24.47
CA LEU A 65 -4.58 -0.34 -24.54
C LEU A 65 -5.20 -1.71 -24.39
N ARG A 66 -5.74 -2.25 -25.49
CA ARG A 66 -5.90 -3.69 -25.67
C ARG A 66 -4.54 -4.23 -25.26
N THR A 67 -4.49 -4.92 -24.12
CA THR A 67 -3.42 -5.87 -23.84
C THR A 67 -3.35 -6.72 -25.10
N LEU A 68 -2.35 -6.45 -25.93
CA LEU A 68 -2.06 -7.29 -27.07
C LEU A 68 -1.81 -8.65 -26.45
N ASP A 69 -2.73 -9.56 -26.70
CA ASP A 69 -2.57 -10.94 -26.27
C ASP A 69 -1.44 -11.50 -27.12
N ASP A 70 -0.21 -11.31 -26.65
CA ASP A 70 1.02 -11.79 -27.30
C ASP A 70 1.02 -13.31 -27.44
N GLY A 71 0.02 -14.01 -26.89
CA GLY A 71 -0.24 -15.42 -27.10
C GLY A 71 -0.82 -15.80 -28.46
N ASN A 72 -1.26 -14.84 -29.30
CA ASN A 72 -1.86 -15.13 -30.61
C ASN A 72 -1.17 -14.47 -31.82
N ILE A 73 0.01 -13.88 -31.66
CA ILE A 73 0.90 -13.65 -32.80
C ILE A 73 1.67 -14.96 -33.02
N ALA A 74 0.97 -15.91 -33.62
CA ALA A 74 1.61 -17.09 -34.18
C ALA A 74 2.58 -16.63 -35.28
N ASP A 75 3.83 -17.08 -35.20
CA ASP A 75 4.77 -17.06 -36.31
C ASP A 75 4.15 -17.77 -37.53
N GLY A 76 3.68 -17.02 -38.53
CA GLY A 76 3.16 -17.50 -39.82
C GLY A 76 1.72 -17.02 -40.08
N GLU A 77 1.35 -16.37 -41.17
CA GLU A 77 1.85 -16.38 -42.55
C GLU A 77 1.31 -15.13 -43.30
N GLU A 78 1.85 -14.88 -44.49
CA GLU A 78 1.45 -13.87 -45.50
C GLU A 78 -0.06 -13.53 -45.60
N VAL A 79 -0.35 -12.23 -45.65
CA VAL A 79 -1.59 -11.61 -46.19
C VAL A 79 -1.72 -12.00 -47.67
N PRO A 80 -2.87 -12.51 -48.21
CA PRO A 80 -4.06 -11.67 -48.45
C PRO A 80 -5.43 -12.39 -48.54
N GLY A 81 -6.52 -11.73 -48.13
CA GLY A 81 -7.85 -12.16 -48.57
C GLY A 81 -9.04 -11.61 -47.78
N ALA A 82 -9.82 -10.75 -48.44
CA ALA A 82 -11.09 -10.20 -47.98
C ALA A 82 -12.20 -11.26 -47.90
N GLY A 83 -13.15 -11.11 -46.96
CA GLY A 83 -14.34 -11.95 -46.92
C GLY A 83 -15.30 -11.56 -45.80
N ASP A 84 -16.53 -11.24 -46.21
CA ASP A 84 -17.65 -10.63 -45.49
C ASP A 84 -18.32 -11.54 -44.44
N SER A 85 -18.91 -10.84 -43.46
CA SER A 85 -19.77 -11.16 -42.32
C SER A 85 -20.82 -12.28 -42.47
N ASP A 86 -21.10 -13.00 -41.37
CA ASP A 86 -22.43 -13.14 -40.70
C ASP A 86 -22.48 -14.42 -39.82
N VAL A 87 -22.65 -14.30 -38.49
CA VAL A 87 -22.83 -15.46 -37.57
C VAL A 87 -23.79 -15.13 -36.43
N GLU A 88 -24.91 -15.86 -36.42
CA GLU A 88 -25.90 -16.01 -35.34
C GLU A 88 -25.29 -16.65 -34.07
N VAL A 89 -25.64 -16.07 -32.91
CA VAL A 89 -25.25 -16.53 -31.57
C VAL A 89 -26.22 -17.62 -31.09
N LEU A 90 -25.71 -18.84 -30.90
CA LEU A 90 -26.45 -19.97 -30.34
C LEU A 90 -26.12 -20.16 -28.85
N ASP A 91 -27.18 -20.16 -28.05
CA ASP A 91 -27.22 -20.24 -26.59
C ASP A 91 -26.75 -21.62 -26.04
N GLY A 92 -25.97 -21.62 -24.96
CA GLY A 92 -25.40 -22.83 -24.33
C GLY A 92 -25.66 -22.93 -22.82
N PRO A 93 -25.71 -24.14 -22.23
CA PRO A 93 -26.62 -24.47 -21.13
C PRO A 93 -26.07 -24.26 -19.69
N PRO A 94 -26.94 -24.21 -18.66
CA PRO A 94 -26.56 -23.82 -17.30
C PRO A 94 -25.92 -24.96 -16.50
N THR A 95 -24.72 -24.72 -15.96
CA THR A 95 -24.04 -25.64 -15.03
C THR A 95 -24.42 -25.37 -13.57
N LYS A 96 -24.69 -26.46 -12.84
CA LYS A 96 -25.27 -26.50 -11.49
C LYS A 96 -24.24 -26.14 -10.40
N LYS A 97 -24.62 -25.24 -9.50
CA LYS A 97 -23.86 -24.80 -8.32
C LYS A 97 -23.77 -25.92 -7.27
N LYS A 98 -22.56 -26.24 -6.81
CA LYS A 98 -22.26 -27.13 -5.68
C LYS A 98 -21.87 -26.26 -4.48
N ALA A 99 -22.59 -26.41 -3.37
CA ALA A 99 -22.38 -25.62 -2.15
C ALA A 99 -21.06 -25.99 -1.44
N PRO A 100 -20.35 -25.04 -0.81
CA PRO A 100 -19.14 -25.31 -0.04
C PRO A 100 -19.46 -25.83 1.38
N PRO A 101 -18.66 -26.75 1.94
CA PRO A 101 -18.80 -27.20 3.32
C PRO A 101 -18.29 -26.15 4.32
N ALA A 102 -18.94 -26.10 5.48
CA ALA A 102 -18.61 -25.23 6.61
C ALA A 102 -17.16 -25.44 7.09
N SER A 103 -16.29 -24.48 6.78
CA SER A 103 -15.01 -24.22 7.44
C SER A 103 -15.33 -23.42 8.70
N GLY A 104 -15.07 -23.88 9.92
CA GLY A 104 -13.78 -24.35 10.39
C GLY A 104 -13.01 -23.17 10.97
N GLY A 105 -13.44 -22.71 12.17
CA GLY A 105 -12.92 -21.51 12.83
C GLY A 105 -11.40 -21.49 12.91
N SER A 106 -10.80 -20.50 12.25
CA SER A 106 -9.38 -20.16 12.35
C SER A 106 -9.10 -19.58 13.73
N VAL A 107 -8.74 -20.44 14.67
CA VAL A 107 -8.10 -20.02 15.91
C VAL A 107 -6.68 -19.61 15.58
N LEU A 108 -6.44 -18.30 15.59
CA LEU A 108 -5.12 -17.68 15.56
C LEU A 108 -4.23 -18.34 16.63
N ARG A 109 -3.38 -19.29 16.20
CA ARG A 109 -2.22 -19.72 16.97
C ARG A 109 -1.27 -18.53 17.00
N GLY A 110 -1.39 -17.72 18.05
CA GLY A 110 -0.37 -16.75 18.41
C GLY A 110 0.98 -17.45 18.45
N ILE A 111 1.95 -16.90 17.73
CA ILE A 111 3.36 -17.24 17.86
C ILE A 111 3.74 -16.86 19.28
N ARG A 112 3.57 -17.82 20.18
CA ARG A 112 4.11 -17.80 21.52
C ARG A 112 5.62 -17.89 21.33
N GLU A 113 6.27 -16.74 21.38
CA GLU A 113 7.71 -16.64 21.56
C GLU A 113 8.07 -17.58 22.71
N GLN A 114 8.79 -18.65 22.38
CA GLN A 114 9.27 -19.62 23.33
C GLN A 114 10.32 -18.92 24.19
N VAL A 115 9.87 -18.17 25.19
CA VAL A 115 10.60 -18.12 26.45
C VAL A 115 10.81 -19.57 26.85
N PRO A 116 12.04 -20.04 27.12
CA PRO A 116 12.30 -21.42 27.52
C PRO A 116 11.54 -21.71 28.81
N SER A 117 10.30 -22.17 28.61
CA SER A 117 9.45 -22.80 29.60
C SER A 117 10.18 -24.08 29.98
N THR A 118 10.96 -23.99 31.05
CA THR A 118 11.30 -25.13 31.88
C THR A 118 10.04 -25.99 32.03
N GLY A 119 10.17 -27.25 31.59
CA GLY A 119 9.06 -28.06 31.11
C GLY A 119 7.83 -28.09 32.02
N ALA A 120 6.68 -27.76 31.45
CA ALA A 120 5.40 -28.20 31.99
C ALA A 120 5.30 -29.72 31.74
N PRO A 121 5.12 -30.55 32.78
CA PRO A 121 5.01 -31.99 32.62
C PRO A 121 3.68 -32.32 31.93
N ASN A 122 3.79 -32.97 30.77
CA ASN A 122 2.67 -33.55 30.06
C ASN A 122 1.90 -34.53 30.96
N ALA A 123 0.57 -34.46 30.84
CA ALA A 123 -0.44 -35.14 31.63
C ALA A 123 -0.50 -36.67 31.43
N ALA A 124 0.63 -37.36 31.60
CA ALA A 124 0.75 -38.81 31.49
C ALA A 124 1.49 -39.41 32.69
N ALA A 125 0.98 -39.19 33.91
CA ALA A 125 1.37 -39.97 35.08
C ALA A 125 0.24 -39.98 36.11
N ARG A 126 -0.71 -40.92 35.97
CA ARG A 126 -1.77 -41.20 36.95
C ARG A 126 -1.24 -41.83 38.27
N GLY A 127 0.01 -41.55 38.64
CA GLY A 127 0.68 -42.10 39.81
C GLY A 127 1.74 -41.17 40.39
N ALA A 128 1.61 -39.85 40.20
CA ALA A 128 2.48 -38.88 40.88
C ALA A 128 2.23 -38.95 42.39
N THR A 129 3.20 -39.54 43.09
CA THR A 129 3.25 -39.73 44.54
C THR A 129 3.06 -38.40 45.27
N ARG A 130 2.29 -38.38 46.37
CA ARG A 130 2.04 -37.20 47.24
C ARG A 130 3.32 -36.40 47.61
N ARG A 131 4.47 -37.05 47.56
CA ARG A 131 5.80 -36.46 47.80
C ARG A 131 6.19 -35.42 46.73
N ALA A 132 5.84 -35.62 45.47
CA ALA A 132 6.13 -34.66 44.39
C ALA A 132 5.29 -33.38 44.52
N GLN A 133 4.02 -33.51 44.92
CA GLN A 133 3.15 -32.35 45.17
C GLN A 133 3.66 -31.49 46.34
N ALA A 134 4.22 -32.13 47.38
CA ALA A 134 4.82 -31.41 48.50
C ALA A 134 6.11 -30.65 48.09
N SER A 135 6.95 -31.24 47.23
CA SER A 135 8.14 -30.54 46.73
C SER A 135 7.80 -29.36 45.82
N ASP A 136 6.78 -29.51 44.97
CA ASP A 136 6.32 -28.44 44.09
C ASP A 136 5.72 -27.29 44.89
N PHE A 137 4.97 -27.59 45.96
CA PHE A 137 4.46 -26.57 46.87
C PHE A 137 5.59 -25.80 47.57
N MET A 138 6.58 -26.49 48.14
CA MET A 138 7.71 -25.82 48.80
C MET A 138 8.54 -24.99 47.82
N SER A 139 8.70 -25.46 46.58
CA SER A 139 9.33 -24.71 45.50
C SER A 139 8.53 -23.46 45.12
N ALA A 140 7.20 -23.57 45.00
CA ALA A 140 6.32 -22.45 44.74
C ALA A 140 6.36 -21.40 45.86
N VAL A 141 6.34 -21.84 47.13
CA VAL A 141 6.46 -20.96 48.29
C VAL A 141 7.81 -20.25 48.29
N SER A 142 8.91 -20.98 48.08
CA SER A 142 10.26 -20.41 47.97
C SER A 142 10.38 -19.38 46.83
N ALA A 143 9.82 -19.69 45.66
CA ALA A 143 9.75 -18.77 44.52
C ALA A 143 8.80 -17.56 44.72
N SER A 144 7.87 -17.65 45.68
CA SER A 144 6.97 -16.55 46.05
C SER A 144 7.56 -15.61 47.10
N LEU A 145 8.51 -16.11 47.91
CA LEU A 145 9.18 -15.37 48.97
C LEU A 145 10.48 -14.70 48.52
N ASN A 146 11.03 -15.10 47.37
CA ASN A 146 12.21 -14.45 46.80
C ASN A 146 11.85 -13.05 46.24
N PRO A 147 12.39 -11.95 46.78
CA PRO A 147 12.02 -10.58 46.38
C PRO A 147 12.43 -10.28 44.93
N ALA A 148 13.58 -10.78 44.46
CA ALA A 148 14.06 -10.55 43.10
C ALA A 148 13.13 -11.18 42.05
N LEU A 149 12.53 -12.34 42.35
CA LEU A 149 11.56 -12.98 41.46
C LEU A 149 10.20 -12.26 41.45
N ARG A 150 9.86 -11.51 42.50
CA ARG A 150 8.66 -10.66 42.50
C ARG A 150 8.86 -9.42 41.63
N GLU A 151 9.98 -8.73 41.82
CA GLU A 151 10.33 -7.55 41.04
C GLU A 151 10.34 -7.86 39.54
N ALA A 152 11.02 -8.95 39.13
CA ALA A 152 11.02 -9.37 37.73
C ALA A 152 9.60 -9.68 37.19
N ARG A 153 8.71 -10.25 38.01
CA ARG A 153 7.32 -10.48 37.60
C ARG A 153 6.55 -9.17 37.48
N ASP A 154 6.73 -8.24 38.40
CA ASP A 154 6.08 -6.95 38.36
C ASP A 154 6.57 -6.12 37.17
N ASP A 155 7.87 -6.11 36.88
CA ASP A 155 8.43 -5.51 35.66
C ASP A 155 7.79 -6.05 34.39
N THR A 156 7.60 -7.38 34.30
CA THR A 156 6.91 -7.96 33.13
C THR A 156 5.44 -7.55 33.04
N ARG A 157 4.78 -7.30 34.18
CA ARG A 157 3.39 -6.80 34.22
C ARG A 157 3.34 -5.33 33.82
N PHE A 158 4.26 -4.51 34.31
CA PHE A 158 4.40 -3.11 33.94
C PHE A 158 4.70 -2.94 32.46
N ALA A 159 5.70 -3.65 31.93
CA ALA A 159 6.05 -3.63 30.52
C ALA A 159 4.86 -4.05 29.64
N ARG A 160 4.09 -5.06 30.06
CA ARG A 160 2.88 -5.48 29.33
C ARG A 160 1.80 -4.40 29.36
N ARG A 161 1.55 -3.76 30.51
CA ARG A 161 0.56 -2.68 30.62
C ARG A 161 0.95 -1.49 29.74
N LEU A 162 2.22 -1.08 29.78
CA LEU A 162 2.73 0.00 28.94
C LEU A 162 2.53 -0.32 27.46
N ALA A 163 2.90 -1.52 27.01
CA ALA A 163 2.69 -1.94 25.62
C ALA A 163 1.20 -2.00 25.23
N GLN A 164 0.31 -2.35 26.18
CA GLN A 164 -1.14 -2.31 25.95
C GLN A 164 -1.64 -0.87 25.80
N ASP A 165 -1.18 0.05 26.64
CA ASP A 165 -1.55 1.47 26.59
C ASP A 165 -1.09 2.11 25.27
N ASP A 166 0.13 1.82 24.82
CA ASP A 166 0.65 2.27 23.52
C ASP A 166 -0.20 1.75 22.35
N LEU A 167 -0.59 0.47 22.40
CA LEU A 167 -1.45 -0.13 21.37
C LEU A 167 -2.83 0.56 21.35
N HIS A 168 -3.41 0.83 22.52
CA HIS A 168 -4.66 1.56 22.63
C HIS A 168 -4.55 2.98 22.07
N HIS A 169 -3.48 3.70 22.40
CA HIS A 169 -3.20 5.03 21.85
C HIS A 169 -3.12 5.00 20.33
N LEU A 170 -2.29 4.13 19.75
CA LEU A 170 -2.13 4.01 18.30
C LEU A 170 -3.43 3.61 17.60
N THR A 171 -4.27 2.81 18.26
CA THR A 171 -5.59 2.42 17.74
C THR A 171 -6.55 3.60 17.74
N GLN A 172 -6.52 4.44 18.77
CA GLN A 172 -7.31 5.67 18.84
C GLN A 172 -6.88 6.67 17.77
N GLU A 173 -5.58 6.92 17.65
CA GLU A 173 -5.04 7.82 16.63
C GLU A 173 -5.41 7.36 15.21
N ASN A 174 -5.35 6.06 14.93
CA ASN A 174 -5.80 5.52 13.64
C ASN A 174 -7.29 5.78 13.38
N ARG A 175 -8.15 5.73 14.39
CA ARG A 175 -9.57 6.07 14.23
C ARG A 175 -9.74 7.56 13.94
N ASP A 176 -9.03 8.42 14.67
CA ASP A 176 -9.09 9.88 14.47
C ASP A 176 -8.55 10.31 13.10
N LEU A 177 -7.50 9.65 12.60
CA LEU A 177 -6.98 9.89 11.24
C LEU A 177 -7.98 9.45 10.17
N ARG A 178 -8.72 8.35 10.40
CA ARG A 178 -9.77 7.89 9.48
C ARG A 178 -10.95 8.87 9.42
N THR A 179 -11.46 9.31 10.58
CA THR A 179 -12.56 10.31 10.61
C THR A 179 -12.14 11.63 9.98
N ARG A 180 -10.87 12.06 10.17
CA ARG A 180 -10.34 13.25 9.50
C ARG A 180 -10.28 13.06 7.97
N ASN A 181 -9.81 11.91 7.49
CA ASN A 181 -9.78 11.62 6.05
C ASN A 181 -11.18 11.58 5.43
N GLU A 182 -12.16 11.00 6.12
CA GLU A 182 -13.57 11.03 5.71
C GLU A 182 -14.06 12.48 5.58
N SER A 183 -13.83 13.32 6.60
CA SER A 183 -14.24 14.73 6.55
C SER A 183 -13.58 15.54 5.41
N LEU A 184 -12.34 15.24 5.06
CA LEU A 184 -11.65 15.89 3.94
C LEU A 184 -12.19 15.41 2.59
N SER A 185 -12.51 14.11 2.50
CA SER A 185 -13.11 13.52 1.30
C SER A 185 -14.50 14.08 1.05
N ASP A 186 -15.31 14.27 2.10
CA ASP A 186 -16.62 14.92 2.03
C ASP A 186 -16.51 16.36 1.52
N ARG A 187 -15.52 17.13 2.01
CA ARG A 187 -15.28 18.50 1.55
C ARG A 187 -14.86 18.55 0.08
N LEU A 188 -13.98 17.64 -0.36
CA LEU A 188 -13.58 17.53 -1.76
C LEU A 188 -14.77 17.18 -2.64
N HIS A 189 -15.62 16.26 -2.20
CA HIS A 189 -16.83 15.88 -2.92
C HIS A 189 -17.81 17.06 -3.03
N GLN A 190 -18.03 17.80 -1.94
CA GLN A 190 -18.86 19.01 -1.94
C GLN A 190 -18.32 20.08 -2.91
N GLN A 191 -17.01 20.31 -2.91
CA GLN A 191 -16.39 21.26 -3.85
C GLN A 191 -16.52 20.81 -5.30
N SER A 192 -16.37 19.50 -5.56
CA SER A 192 -16.57 18.93 -6.90
C SER A 192 -18.00 19.17 -7.41
N LEU A 193 -19.00 18.94 -6.56
CA LEU A 193 -20.41 19.22 -6.89
C LEU A 193 -20.65 20.71 -7.18
N GLN A 194 -20.05 21.62 -6.40
CA GLN A 194 -20.15 23.06 -6.64
C GLN A 194 -19.55 23.46 -7.99
N LEU A 195 -18.37 22.94 -8.34
CA LEU A 195 -17.74 23.21 -9.63
C LEU A 195 -18.57 22.64 -10.78
N GLN A 196 -19.13 21.44 -10.63
CA GLN A 196 -19.99 20.85 -11.65
C GLN A 196 -21.25 21.71 -11.87
N GLN A 197 -21.86 22.22 -10.80
CA GLN A 197 -22.99 23.14 -10.92
C GLN A 197 -22.60 24.40 -11.69
N GLN A 198 -21.47 25.03 -11.36
CA GLN A 198 -20.97 26.21 -12.06
C GLN A 198 -20.72 25.94 -13.56
N LEU A 199 -20.16 24.78 -13.90
CA LEU A 199 -19.97 24.37 -15.30
C LEU A 199 -21.30 24.21 -16.04
N THR A 200 -22.33 23.66 -15.41
CA THR A 200 -23.66 23.56 -16.05
C THR A 200 -24.31 24.92 -16.24
N GLU A 201 -24.13 25.85 -15.31
CA GLU A 201 -24.62 27.23 -15.45
C GLU A 201 -23.87 27.97 -16.56
N ALA A 202 -22.54 27.84 -16.64
CA ALA A 202 -21.73 28.41 -17.70
C ALA A 202 -22.13 27.87 -19.08
N SER A 203 -22.32 26.55 -19.21
CA SER A 203 -22.80 25.92 -20.44
C SER A 203 -24.21 26.39 -20.84
N ARG A 204 -25.10 26.57 -19.86
CA ARG A 204 -26.44 27.14 -20.09
C ARG A 204 -26.39 28.60 -20.55
N LEU A 205 -25.45 29.39 -20.03
CA LEU A 205 -25.26 30.78 -20.47
C LEU A 205 -24.62 30.85 -21.86
N GLN A 206 -23.67 29.96 -22.16
CA GLN A 206 -23.04 29.87 -23.47
C GLN A 206 -24.04 29.51 -24.56
N SER A 207 -24.85 28.47 -24.36
CA SER A 207 -25.92 28.12 -25.31
C SER A 207 -26.93 29.26 -25.54
N ARG A 208 -27.20 30.09 -24.52
CA ARG A 208 -28.03 31.30 -24.66
C ARG A 208 -27.34 32.37 -25.51
N LEU A 209 -26.04 32.59 -25.33
CA LEU A 209 -25.26 33.52 -26.14
C LEU A 209 -25.21 33.06 -27.61
N ASP A 210 -24.94 31.78 -27.86
CA ASP A 210 -24.89 31.21 -29.22
C ASP A 210 -26.23 31.41 -29.97
N MET A 211 -27.37 31.22 -29.29
CA MET A 211 -28.69 31.48 -29.88
C MET A 211 -28.89 32.96 -30.25
N VAL A 212 -28.47 33.88 -29.38
CA VAL A 212 -28.56 35.32 -29.64
C VAL A 212 -27.62 35.74 -30.77
N GLU A 213 -26.42 35.18 -30.84
CA GLU A 213 -25.46 35.44 -31.90
C GLU A 213 -25.95 34.94 -33.27
N MET A 214 -26.58 33.76 -33.31
CA MET A 214 -27.25 33.26 -34.51
C MET A 214 -28.43 34.15 -34.94
N MET A 215 -29.26 34.62 -33.99
CA MET A 215 -30.33 35.56 -34.29
C MET A 215 -29.81 36.90 -34.82
N GLN A 216 -28.73 37.43 -34.23
CA GLN A 216 -28.09 38.68 -34.69
C GLN A 216 -27.45 38.51 -36.08
N SER A 217 -26.81 37.37 -36.35
CA SER A 217 -26.24 37.06 -37.67
C SER A 217 -27.32 36.96 -38.74
N PHE A 218 -28.45 36.34 -38.41
CA PHE A 218 -29.60 36.23 -39.31
C PHE A 218 -30.29 37.58 -39.55
N MET A 219 -30.43 38.42 -38.53
CA MET A 219 -31.08 39.73 -38.65
C MET A 219 -30.15 40.85 -39.16
N GLY A 220 -28.83 40.73 -38.96
CA GLY A 220 -27.82 41.74 -39.31
C GLY A 220 -27.14 41.55 -40.66
N SER A 221 -27.18 40.35 -41.25
CA SER A 221 -26.57 40.05 -42.56
C SER A 221 -27.28 40.71 -43.75
N GLY A 222 -28.48 41.27 -43.57
CA GLY A 222 -29.25 41.93 -44.63
C GLY A 222 -28.88 43.38 -44.96
N ARG A 223 -27.91 44.02 -44.28
CA ARG A 223 -27.69 45.49 -44.43
C ARG A 223 -26.28 46.01 -44.70
N SER A 224 -25.23 45.18 -44.79
CA SER A 224 -23.86 45.71 -44.94
C SER A 224 -23.11 45.18 -46.17
N HIS A 225 -23.51 45.67 -47.35
CA HIS A 225 -22.72 45.60 -48.60
C HIS A 225 -22.69 46.94 -49.34
N ARG A 226 -22.66 48.07 -48.60
CA ARG A 226 -22.37 49.41 -49.15
C ARG A 226 -21.67 50.30 -48.12
N SER A 227 -20.42 50.02 -47.78
CA SER A 227 -19.51 51.03 -47.19
C SER A 227 -18.05 50.56 -47.24
N ARG A 228 -17.56 50.26 -48.44
CA ARG A 228 -16.12 50.18 -48.75
C ARG A 228 -15.78 51.32 -49.70
N GLN A 229 -15.88 52.57 -49.24
CA GLN A 229 -15.21 53.71 -49.88
C GLN A 229 -15.33 54.93 -48.97
N ARG A 230 -14.19 55.55 -48.64
CA ARG A 230 -13.99 56.70 -47.75
C ARG A 230 -14.07 56.32 -46.26
N ASP A 231 -13.06 56.51 -45.42
CA ASP A 231 -12.09 57.60 -45.38
C ASP A 231 -10.68 57.09 -45.01
N ASP A 232 -9.80 57.23 -45.99
CA ASP A 232 -8.35 57.12 -45.88
C ASP A 232 -7.80 58.56 -45.94
N TRP A 233 -8.11 59.36 -44.92
CA TRP A 233 -7.59 60.73 -44.73
C TRP A 233 -7.75 61.10 -43.26
N LEU A 234 -6.72 60.84 -42.44
CA LEU A 234 -6.26 61.68 -41.32
C LEU A 234 -5.12 60.96 -40.60
N GLU A 235 -4.04 60.78 -41.35
CA GLU A 235 -2.69 60.85 -40.84
C GLU A 235 -2.52 62.26 -40.24
N GLY A 236 -2.38 62.34 -38.91
CA GLY A 236 -2.38 63.63 -38.21
C GLY A 236 -2.11 63.49 -36.72
N ASP A 237 -0.82 63.56 -36.40
CA ASP A 237 -0.25 63.82 -35.07
C ASP A 237 -1.21 64.44 -34.05
N THR A 238 -1.43 63.74 -32.92
CA THR A 238 -1.67 64.43 -31.64
C THR A 238 -0.85 63.81 -30.51
N PRO A 239 -0.13 64.64 -29.75
CA PRO A 239 0.85 64.19 -28.76
C PRO A 239 0.19 63.76 -27.45
N ALA A 240 0.96 62.99 -26.69
CA ALA A 240 0.74 62.58 -25.31
C ALA A 240 -0.04 63.63 -24.47
N SER A 241 -1.24 63.28 -24.05
CA SER A 241 -1.91 63.94 -22.93
C SER A 241 -2.17 62.93 -21.83
N PHE A 242 -1.52 63.19 -20.71
CA PHE A 242 -1.77 62.60 -19.42
C PHE A 242 -3.25 62.72 -19.07
N SER A 243 -3.97 61.60 -18.98
CA SER A 243 -5.17 61.52 -18.16
C SER A 243 -4.97 60.43 -17.11
N ALA A 244 -4.57 60.89 -15.93
CA ALA A 244 -4.65 60.14 -14.70
C ALA A 244 -6.07 59.59 -14.53
N SER A 245 -6.18 58.27 -14.37
CA SER A 245 -7.38 57.62 -13.84
C SER A 245 -7.00 56.82 -12.59
N PRO A 246 -7.92 56.71 -11.63
CA PRO A 246 -7.58 56.57 -10.22
C PRO A 246 -7.12 55.15 -9.90
N ARG A 247 -6.04 55.08 -9.12
CA ARG A 247 -5.66 53.88 -8.37
C ARG A 247 -6.82 53.49 -7.46
N PHE A 248 -7.60 52.50 -7.87
CA PHE A 248 -8.36 51.70 -6.93
C PHE A 248 -7.36 50.93 -6.05
N PRO A 249 -7.46 50.98 -4.71
CA PRO A 249 -6.71 50.09 -3.85
C PRO A 249 -7.34 48.71 -4.00
N ARG A 250 -6.87 47.92 -4.96
CA ARG A 250 -7.13 46.48 -4.97
C ARG A 250 -6.35 45.93 -3.79
N SER A 251 -7.09 45.71 -2.71
CA SER A 251 -6.67 44.93 -1.57
C SER A 251 -6.12 43.59 -2.08
N ASP A 252 -4.79 43.50 -2.11
CA ASP A 252 -4.06 42.26 -2.02
C ASP A 252 -4.44 41.60 -0.68
N ARG A 253 -5.61 40.94 -0.65
CA ARG A 253 -5.75 39.75 0.18
C ARG A 253 -5.01 38.64 -0.54
N ARG A 254 -3.68 38.70 -0.47
CA ARG A 254 -2.89 37.47 -0.42
C ARG A 254 -3.49 36.64 0.71
N PRO A 255 -3.98 35.40 0.50
CA PRO A 255 -3.99 34.47 1.61
C PRO A 255 -2.56 34.44 2.10
N ALA A 256 -2.38 34.70 3.39
CA ALA A 256 -1.09 34.72 4.05
C ALA A 256 -0.21 33.64 3.43
N SER A 257 0.93 34.06 2.89
CA SER A 257 2.04 33.17 2.64
C SER A 257 2.14 32.30 3.88
N PHE A 258 1.79 31.03 3.71
CA PHE A 258 2.09 30.00 4.66
C PHE A 258 3.59 30.15 4.85
N VAL A 259 3.99 30.80 5.94
CA VAL A 259 5.36 30.71 6.41
C VAL A 259 5.55 29.21 6.55
N PRO A 260 6.46 28.57 5.80
CA PRO A 260 6.81 27.23 6.16
C PRO A 260 7.33 27.37 7.57
N THR A 261 6.53 26.94 8.55
CA THR A 261 7.04 26.58 9.85
C THR A 261 8.13 25.58 9.51
N VAL A 262 9.37 26.07 9.53
CA VAL A 262 10.56 25.24 9.60
C VAL A 262 10.35 24.51 10.91
N LEU A 263 9.68 23.35 10.81
CA LEU A 263 9.61 22.43 11.92
C LEU A 263 11.05 22.27 12.38
N PRO A 264 11.33 22.40 13.69
CA PRO A 264 12.65 22.08 14.19
C PRO A 264 12.98 20.71 13.62
N ARG A 265 14.05 20.67 12.82
CA ARG A 265 14.59 19.47 12.23
C ARG A 265 14.79 18.54 13.40
N LEU A 266 13.82 17.66 13.66
CA LEU A 266 13.92 16.63 14.67
C LEU A 266 15.14 15.86 14.22
N ALA A 267 16.23 16.08 14.94
CA ALA A 267 17.45 15.33 14.78
C ALA A 267 17.00 13.88 14.86
N ILE A 268 16.95 13.22 13.72
CA ILE A 268 16.83 11.78 13.65
C ILE A 268 17.96 11.32 14.57
N PRO A 269 17.67 10.68 15.71
CA PRO A 269 18.74 10.11 16.49
C PRO A 269 19.45 9.17 15.52
N THR A 270 20.67 9.53 15.14
CA THR A 270 21.57 8.60 14.45
C THR A 270 21.54 7.36 15.33
N LEU A 271 20.88 6.31 14.84
CA LEU A 271 20.91 5.00 15.46
C LEU A 271 22.38 4.62 15.45
N THR A 272 23.05 4.92 16.56
CA THR A 272 24.37 4.43 16.86
C THR A 272 24.22 2.92 16.82
N VAL A 273 24.61 2.34 15.70
CA VAL A 273 24.66 0.90 15.51
C VAL A 273 25.62 0.40 16.57
N LEU A 274 25.06 -0.04 17.70
CA LEU A 274 25.82 -0.69 18.75
C LEU A 274 26.54 -1.87 18.08
N PRO A 275 27.89 -1.95 18.19
CA PRO A 275 28.62 -3.07 17.62
C PRO A 275 28.02 -4.35 18.20
N ARG A 276 27.64 -5.27 17.30
CA ARG A 276 27.19 -6.61 17.65
C ARG A 276 28.15 -7.19 18.70
N PRO A 277 27.66 -7.72 19.83
CA PRO A 277 28.52 -8.42 20.76
C PRO A 277 29.19 -9.55 19.97
N THR A 278 30.51 -9.43 19.81
CA THR A 278 31.34 -10.50 19.27
C THR A 278 31.18 -11.65 20.24
N VAL A 279 30.39 -12.66 19.84
CA VAL A 279 30.29 -13.90 20.59
C VAL A 279 31.67 -14.52 20.48
N LEU A 280 32.51 -14.30 21.49
CA LEU A 280 33.77 -15.00 21.66
C LEU A 280 33.41 -16.48 21.64
N ALA A 281 33.74 -17.13 20.52
CA ALA A 281 33.67 -18.56 20.38
C ALA A 281 34.54 -19.14 21.49
N SER A 282 33.89 -19.62 22.54
CA SER A 282 34.51 -20.38 23.62
C SER A 282 35.02 -21.67 23.00
N THR A 283 36.26 -21.63 22.53
CA THR A 283 37.06 -22.79 22.13
C THR A 283 37.16 -23.71 23.34
N LEU A 284 36.25 -24.69 23.41
CA LEU A 284 36.36 -25.80 24.34
C LEU A 284 37.57 -26.65 23.95
N PRO A 285 38.48 -26.98 24.89
CA PRO A 285 39.62 -27.83 24.61
C PRO A 285 39.15 -29.26 24.26
N PRO A 286 39.86 -29.95 23.36
CA PRO A 286 39.53 -31.31 22.98
C PRO A 286 39.68 -32.23 24.20
N ARG A 287 38.60 -32.95 24.54
CA ARG A 287 38.63 -34.05 25.48
C ARG A 287 39.53 -35.15 24.90
N LEU A 288 40.72 -35.28 25.48
CA LEU A 288 41.59 -36.44 25.31
C LEU A 288 40.85 -37.68 25.81
N PHE A 289 40.41 -38.53 24.88
CA PHE A 289 40.06 -39.91 25.17
C PHE A 289 41.37 -40.68 25.38
N VAL A 290 41.62 -41.08 26.63
CA VAL A 290 42.64 -42.07 26.96
C VAL A 290 42.01 -43.44 26.74
N HIS A 291 42.64 -44.24 25.89
CA HIS A 291 42.34 -45.65 25.67
C HIS A 291 42.95 -46.52 26.76
#